data_AF-E1VNH5-F1
#
_entry.id   AF-E1VNH5-F1
#
_cell.length_a   1.000
_cell.length_b   1.000
_cell.length_c   1.000
_cell.angle_alpha   90.00
_cell.angle_beta   90.00
_cell.angle_gamma   90.00
#
_symmetry.space_group_name_H-M   'P 1'
#
loop_
_entity.id
_entity.type
_entity.pdbx_description
1 polymer ?
#
loop_
_entity_poly.entity_id
_entity_poly.type
_entity_poly.pdbx_seq_one_letter_code
_entity_poly.pdbx_strand_id
1 'polypeptide(L)'
;MDNRPLWEYPDLPTDLSKLRNLQNIEQRLIVDVRRLQAMLDLIRNDSGTPARVETVRVYREMLEARQNLLDEIQLQRLSREVAVS
;
A
#
# COMPACT_ATOMS: atom_id res chain seq x y z
N MET A 1 -17.75 -32.48 -36.08
CA MET A 1 -17.89 -31.37 -35.13
C MET A 1 -17.17 -31.80 -33.88
N ASP A 2 -15.96 -31.27 -33.66
CA ASP A 2 -15.14 -31.60 -32.50
C ASP A 2 -15.75 -30.97 -31.25
N ASN A 3 -16.10 -31.82 -30.30
CA ASN A 3 -16.73 -31.47 -29.03
C ASN A 3 -15.68 -31.66 -27.93
N ARG A 4 -14.66 -30.78 -27.91
CA ARG A 4 -13.64 -30.78 -26.85
C ARG A 4 -14.13 -29.97 -25.65
N PRO A 5 -14.15 -30.54 -24.44
CA PRO A 5 -14.50 -29.80 -23.23
C PRO A 5 -13.37 -28.84 -22.84
N LEU A 6 -13.74 -27.69 -22.27
CA LEU A 6 -12.88 -26.56 -21.89
C LEU A 6 -11.87 -26.84 -20.75
N TRP A 7 -11.37 -28.07 -20.60
CA TRP A 7 -10.20 -28.36 -19.75
C TRP A 7 -8.87 -27.96 -20.42
N GLU A 8 -8.92 -27.22 -21.52
CA GLU A 8 -7.80 -26.41 -22.02
C GLU A 8 -7.62 -25.17 -21.12
N TYR A 9 -6.92 -25.31 -20.00
CA TYR A 9 -6.25 -24.19 -19.31
C TYR A 9 -4.77 -24.55 -19.27
N PRO A 10 -3.82 -23.63 -19.54
CA PRO A 10 -3.60 -22.49 -18.65
C PRO A 10 -2.90 -21.28 -19.32
N ASP A 11 -3.60 -20.19 -19.63
CA ASP A 11 -2.94 -18.90 -19.91
C ASP A 11 -3.89 -17.76 -19.50
N LEU A 12 -4.18 -17.68 -18.20
CA LEU A 12 -4.33 -16.33 -17.67
C LEU A 12 -2.91 -15.77 -17.72
N PRO A 13 -2.60 -14.72 -18.50
CA PRO A 13 -1.40 -13.96 -18.22
C PRO A 13 -1.58 -13.50 -16.79
N THR A 14 -0.88 -14.16 -15.85
CA THR A 14 -0.76 -13.66 -14.47
C THR A 14 -0.40 -12.20 -14.68
N ASP A 15 -1.28 -11.32 -14.21
CA ASP A 15 -1.28 -9.92 -14.57
C ASP A 15 -0.06 -9.26 -13.93
N LEU A 16 1.11 -9.48 -14.54
CA LEU A 16 2.41 -8.97 -14.11
C LEU A 16 2.37 -7.44 -14.14
N SER A 17 1.51 -6.85 -14.98
CA SER A 17 1.13 -5.44 -14.94
C SER A 17 0.44 -5.05 -13.63
N LYS A 18 -0.53 -5.81 -13.11
CA LYS A 18 -1.12 -5.58 -11.78
C LYS A 18 -0.11 -5.77 -10.65
N LEU A 19 0.76 -6.77 -10.71
CA LEU A 19 1.81 -6.95 -9.69
C LEU A 19 2.82 -5.79 -9.69
N ARG A 20 3.25 -5.36 -10.87
CA ARG A 20 4.13 -4.19 -11.03
C ARG A 20 3.44 -2.90 -10.60
N ASN A 21 2.13 -2.77 -10.83
CA ASN A 21 1.33 -1.65 -10.32
C ASN A 21 1.25 -1.67 -8.79
N LEU A 22 1.04 -2.83 -8.16
CA LEU A 22 1.03 -2.96 -6.70
C LEU A 22 2.39 -2.60 -6.09
N GLN A 23 3.50 -3.08 -6.66
CA GLN A 23 4.86 -2.71 -6.22
C GLN A 23 5.13 -1.20 -6.35
N ASN A 24 4.68 -0.57 -7.44
CA ASN A 24 4.81 0.87 -7.62
C ASN A 24 3.98 1.66 -6.59
N ILE A 25 2.77 1.20 -6.27
CA ILE A 25 1.92 1.83 -5.24
C ILE A 25 2.55 1.66 -3.86
N GLU A 26 3.07 0.47 -3.54
CA GLU A 26 3.78 0.18 -2.29
C GLU A 26 4.98 1.12 -2.10
N GLN A 27 5.84 1.28 -3.11
CA GLN A 27 6.99 2.17 -3.02
C GLN A 27 6.59 3.63 -2.79
N ARG A 28 5.52 4.11 -3.44
CA ARG A 28 5.00 5.47 -3.23
C ARG A 28 4.46 5.64 -1.81
N LEU A 29 3.73 4.65 -1.30
CA LEU A 29 3.20 4.69 0.07
C LEU A 29 4.32 4.66 1.12
N ILE A 30 5.38 3.90 0.92
CA ILE A 30 6.55 3.90 1.81
C ILE A 30 7.19 5.30 1.89
N VAL A 31 7.31 5.99 0.76
CA VAL A 31 7.83 7.37 0.73
C VAL A 31 6.90 8.33 1.47
N ASP A 32 5.59 8.23 1.24
CA ASP A 32 4.59 9.08 1.91
C ASP A 32 4.56 8.87 3.43
N VAL A 33 4.61 7.61 3.89
CA VAL A 33 4.69 7.25 5.33
C VAL A 33 5.93 7.87 5.97
N ARG A 34 7.10 7.71 5.35
CA ARG A 34 8.35 8.31 5.84
C ARG A 34 8.29 9.83 5.90
N ARG A 35 7.67 10.46 4.90
CA ARG A 35 7.49 11.91 4.87
C ARG A 35 6.57 12.39 5.98
N LEU A 36 5.46 11.70 6.24
CA LEU A 36 4.53 11.99 7.34
C LEU A 36 5.20 11.84 8.71
N GLN A 37 6.00 10.79 8.91
CA GLN A 37 6.79 10.61 10.13
C GLN A 37 7.79 11.76 10.34
N ALA A 38 8.53 12.15 9.31
CA ALA A 38 9.48 13.26 9.42
C ALA A 38 8.78 14.60 9.74
N MET A 39 7.60 14.86 9.16
CA MET A 39 6.81 16.06 9.48
C MET A 39 6.30 16.03 10.93
N LEU A 40 5.85 14.87 11.41
CA LEU A 40 5.42 14.70 12.80
C LEU A 40 6.59 14.91 13.78
N ASP A 41 7.78 14.40 13.48
CA ASP A 41 8.98 14.59 14.30
C ASP A 41 9.40 16.06 14.37
N LEU A 42 9.32 16.79 13.25
CA LEU A 42 9.59 18.23 13.22
C LEU A 42 8.60 19.01 14.10
N ILE A 43 7.32 18.67 14.06
CA ILE A 43 6.29 19.40 14.81
C ILE A 43 6.29 19.01 16.30
N ARG A 44 6.70 17.78 16.64
CA ARG A 44 6.75 17.28 18.02
C ARG A 44 7.66 18.12 18.92
N ASN A 45 8.72 18.71 18.37
CA ASN A 45 9.66 19.56 19.12
C ASN A 45 9.14 20.99 19.37
N ASP A 46 7.98 21.36 18.80
CA ASP A 46 7.47 22.74 18.75
C ASP A 46 6.02 22.84 19.29
N SER A 47 5.66 21.94 20.22
CA SER A 47 4.28 21.65 20.65
C SER A 47 3.61 22.71 21.54
N GLY A 48 4.09 23.95 21.54
CA GLY A 48 3.59 25.03 22.39
C GLY A 48 2.29 25.70 21.92
N THR A 49 1.83 25.44 20.68
CA THR A 49 0.70 26.17 20.08
C THR A 49 -0.52 25.25 19.86
N PRO A 50 -1.74 25.63 20.29
CA PRO A 50 -2.95 24.80 20.11
C PRO A 50 -3.26 24.40 18.66
N ALA A 51 -3.03 25.29 17.69
CA ALA A 51 -3.20 24.99 16.27
C ALA A 51 -2.25 23.87 15.77
N ARG A 52 -1.08 23.73 16.41
CA ARG A 52 -0.11 22.67 16.10
C ARG A 52 -0.53 21.33 16.70
N VAL A 53 -1.24 21.33 17.85
CA VAL A 53 -1.78 20.09 18.46
C VAL A 53 -2.77 19.43 17.51
N GLU A 54 -3.68 20.19 16.94
CA GLU A 54 -4.66 19.68 15.97
C GLU A 54 -3.97 19.21 14.67
N THR A 55 -2.96 19.96 14.21
CA THR A 55 -2.14 19.59 13.06
C THR A 55 -1.43 18.25 13.30
N VAL A 56 -0.86 18.01 14.49
CA VAL A 56 -0.24 16.73 14.87
C VAL A 56 -1.26 15.61 14.88
N ARG A 57 -2.47 15.85 15.42
CA ARG A 57 -3.55 14.85 15.44
C ARG A 57 -3.90 14.41 14.02
N VAL A 58 -4.17 15.36 13.13
CA VAL A 58 -4.51 15.08 11.73
C VAL A 58 -3.38 14.33 11.03
N TYR A 59 -2.13 14.76 11.18
CA TYR A 59 -1.00 14.05 10.56
C TYR A 59 -0.79 12.63 11.09
N ARG A 60 -1.10 12.37 12.38
CA ARG A 60 -1.07 11.01 12.93
C ARG A 60 -2.16 10.13 12.33
N GLU A 61 -3.39 10.63 12.21
CA GLU A 61 -4.49 9.90 11.57
C GLU A 61 -4.18 9.60 10.11
N MET A 62 -3.60 10.57 9.39
CA MET A 62 -3.13 10.35 8.02
C MET A 62 -2.02 9.30 7.96
N LEU A 63 -1.06 9.32 8.89
CA LEU A 63 0.02 8.32 8.95
C LEU A 63 -0.56 6.92 9.19
N GLU A 64 -1.46 6.77 10.14
CA GLU A 64 -2.12 5.50 10.45
C GLU A 64 -2.90 4.96 9.25
N ALA A 65 -3.70 5.80 8.59
CA ALA A 65 -4.43 5.42 7.40
C ALA A 65 -3.49 4.98 6.24
N ARG A 66 -2.33 5.62 6.09
CA ARG A 66 -1.34 5.26 5.06
C ARG A 66 -0.60 3.97 5.40
N GLN A 67 -0.34 3.72 6.68
CA GLN A 67 0.25 2.46 7.13
C GLN A 67 -0.71 1.30 6.92
N ASN A 68 -1.99 1.46 7.28
CA ASN A 68 -3.01 0.42 7.04
C ASN A 68 -3.13 0.07 5.54
N LEU A 69 -3.13 1.07 4.67
CA LEU A 69 -3.16 0.85 3.22
C LEU A 69 -1.91 0.14 2.70
N LEU A 70 -0.73 0.47 3.27
CA LEU A 70 0.52 -0.21 2.93
C LEU A 70 0.46 -1.69 3.33
N ASP A 71 -0.03 -1.98 4.52
CA ASP A 71 -0.17 -3.34 5.05
C ASP A 71 -1.14 -4.17 4.19
N GLU A 72 -2.28 -3.58 3.78
CA GLU A 72 -3.24 -4.21 2.86
C GLU A 72 -2.61 -4.57 1.51
N ILE A 73 -1.82 -3.66 0.93
CA ILE A 73 -1.16 -3.88 -0.37
C ILE A 73 -0.09 -4.96 -0.25
N GLN A 74 0.68 -4.96 0.84
CA GLN A 74 1.68 -5.99 1.10
C GLN A 74 1.04 -7.37 1.26
N LEU A 75 -0.10 -7.45 1.96
CA LEU A 75 -0.86 -8.69 2.12
C LEU A 75 -1.44 -9.17 0.78
N GLN A 76 -1.95 -8.27 -0.06
CA GLN A 76 -2.40 -8.60 -1.42
C GLN A 76 -1.25 -9.07 -2.32
N ARG A 77 -0.05 -8.52 -2.17
CA ARG A 77 1.13 -8.95 -2.92
C ARG A 77 1.56 -10.35 -2.51
N LEU A 78 1.69 -10.61 -1.20
CA LEU A 78 2.07 -11.91 -0.65
C LEU A 78 1.08 -13.02 -1.03
N SER A 79 -0.23 -12.76 -0.91
CA SER A 79 -1.25 -13.74 -1.30
C SER A 79 -1.22 -14.09 -2.79
N ARG A 80 -0.88 -13.12 -3.66
CA ARG A 80 -0.69 -13.37 -5.09
C ARG A 80 0.61 -14.11 -5.40
N GLU A 81 1.70 -13.81 -4.69
CA GLU A 81 2.97 -14.53 -4.83
C GLU A 81 2.82 -16.01 -4.44
N VAL A 82 2.09 -16.30 -3.36
CA VAL A 82 1.76 -17.68 -2.93
C VAL A 82 0.85 -18.39 -3.92
N ALA A 83 -0.15 -17.70 -4.49
CA ALA A 83 -1.07 -18.31 -5.46
C ALA A 83 -0.44 -18.62 -6.83
N VAL A 84 0.72 -18.02 -7.13
CA VAL A 84 1.47 -18.21 -8.39
C VAL A 84 2.65 -19.18 -8.22
N SER A 85 3.03 -19.50 -6.97
CA SER A 85 4.08 -20.47 -6.63
C SER A 85 3.53 -21.88 -6.55
#